data_AF-A0AAN2BLS7-F1
#
_entry.id   AF-A0AAN2BLS7-F1
#
_cell.length_a   1.000
_cell.length_b   1.000
_cell.length_c   1.000
_cell.angle_alpha   90.00
_cell.angle_beta   90.00
_cell.angle_gamma   90.00
#
_symmetry.space_group_name_H-M   'P 1'
#
loop_
_entity.id
_entity.type
_entity.pdbx_description
1 polymer ?
#
loop_
_entity_poly.entity_id
_entity_poly.type
_entity_poly.pdbx_seq_one_letter_code
_entity_poly.pdbx_strand_id
1 'polypeptide(L)'
;MASSDRVVTLIIDECVSSSQLARFKNYAEGKGVVFQQEFKISAQHSGMPDAQIIHHLLDSDTILLTNDIPFHNKVLSKSLKSYFVDDEYVTHNALQGIKVKPDTPLTKKTKVLKSSYHQTSPEIRSVLLPTSSNDLKRLSKKCRRIRNHFDGLDNLALVAVTVSLRAFNGAQLLGVKIRVSSVVGIKALDASESYILEGCEKERAGLIALNYSLITVILLMLSSVKTEVFFDTDSITLPVINDKNEVVSERAKSDDLALFAVLIDAFKQLEFTPTHKGAFIEKLRLRLFDLMRTNSNEIKPGNMADILNTVCKS
;
A
#
# COMPACT_ATOMS: atom_id res chain seq x y z
N MET A 1 -25.27 9.63 -39.78
CA MET A 1 -25.96 8.86 -38.72
C MET A 1 -25.10 8.98 -37.47
N ALA A 2 -25.51 9.82 -36.52
CA ALA A 2 -24.80 10.00 -35.26
C ALA A 2 -25.01 8.74 -34.41
N SER A 3 -23.92 8.01 -34.17
CA SER A 3 -23.97 6.80 -33.34
C SER A 3 -24.26 7.19 -31.90
N SER A 4 -25.19 6.46 -31.28
CA SER A 4 -25.64 6.57 -29.88
C SER A 4 -24.54 7.05 -28.93
N ASP A 5 -24.86 8.02 -28.08
CA ASP A 5 -24.07 8.43 -26.91
C ASP A 5 -23.83 7.21 -26.01
N ARG A 6 -22.78 6.45 -26.33
CA ARG A 6 -22.37 5.30 -25.54
C ARG A 6 -21.66 5.86 -24.33
N VAL A 7 -22.34 5.80 -23.19
CA VAL A 7 -21.81 6.14 -21.87
C VAL A 7 -20.62 5.24 -21.59
N VAL A 8 -19.40 5.75 -21.81
CA VAL A 8 -18.19 4.98 -21.49
C VAL A 8 -17.72 5.32 -20.09
N THR A 9 -17.65 4.31 -19.23
CA THR A 9 -17.06 4.43 -17.89
C THR A 9 -15.57 4.08 -17.94
N LEU A 10 -14.72 4.98 -17.47
CA LEU A 10 -13.28 4.75 -17.33
C LEU A 10 -12.98 4.12 -15.97
N ILE A 11 -12.57 2.85 -15.96
CA ILE A 11 -12.07 2.16 -14.77
C ILE A 11 -10.56 2.38 -14.68
N ILE A 12 -10.12 3.10 -13.64
CA ILE A 12 -8.74 3.50 -13.43
C ILE A 12 -8.11 2.58 -12.39
N ASP A 13 -7.08 1.85 -12.81
CA ASP A 13 -6.34 0.95 -11.95
C ASP A 13 -5.47 1.69 -10.91
N GLU A 14 -5.21 1.08 -9.76
CA GLU A 14 -4.51 1.68 -8.62
C GLU A 14 -3.05 2.05 -8.91
N CYS A 15 -2.45 1.37 -9.89
CA CYS A 15 -1.07 1.57 -10.25
C CYS A 15 -0.87 2.77 -11.19
N VAL A 16 -1.95 3.34 -11.74
CA VAL A 16 -1.91 4.49 -12.65
C VAL A 16 -1.69 5.78 -11.87
N SER A 17 -0.63 6.52 -12.18
CA SER A 17 -0.36 7.82 -11.57
C SER A 17 -1.26 8.92 -12.15
N SER A 18 -1.34 10.07 -11.47
CA SER A 18 -2.07 11.25 -11.97
C SER A 18 -1.53 11.75 -13.33
N SER A 19 -0.21 11.68 -13.55
CA SER A 19 0.40 12.06 -14.83
C SER A 19 0.04 11.11 -15.96
N GLN A 20 0.01 9.79 -15.68
CA GLN A 20 -0.42 8.77 -16.64
C GLN A 20 -1.90 8.90 -16.98
N LEU A 21 -2.75 9.20 -15.99
CA LEU A 21 -4.17 9.47 -16.21
C LEU A 21 -4.36 10.71 -17.11
N ALA A 22 -3.64 11.80 -16.86
CA ALA A 22 -3.71 13.00 -17.68
C ALA A 22 -3.27 12.72 -19.13
N ARG A 23 -2.15 11.99 -19.31
CA ARG A 23 -1.68 11.54 -20.63
C ARG A 23 -2.74 10.74 -21.38
N PHE A 24 -3.37 9.78 -20.70
CA PHE A 24 -4.42 8.97 -21.30
C PHE A 24 -5.64 9.80 -21.70
N LYS A 25 -6.07 10.75 -20.86
CA LYS A 25 -7.20 11.64 -21.19
C LYS A 25 -6.92 12.48 -22.43
N ASN A 26 -5.72 13.07 -22.53
CA ASN A 26 -5.31 13.82 -23.73
C ASN A 26 -5.31 12.94 -24.99
N TYR A 27 -4.81 11.70 -24.86
CA TYR A 27 -4.86 10.72 -25.96
C TYR A 27 -6.31 10.37 -26.37
N ALA A 28 -7.18 10.14 -25.38
CA ALA A 28 -8.58 9.75 -25.60
C ALA A 28 -9.38 10.89 -26.25
N GLU A 29 -9.18 12.13 -25.79
CA GLU A 29 -9.78 13.34 -26.37
C GLU A 29 -9.36 13.51 -27.83
N GLY A 30 -8.07 13.33 -28.15
CA GLY A 30 -7.57 13.32 -29.54
C GLY A 30 -8.14 12.21 -30.43
N LYS A 31 -8.83 11.22 -29.85
CA LYS A 31 -9.57 10.15 -30.55
C LYS A 31 -11.08 10.32 -30.50
N GLY A 32 -11.59 11.43 -29.94
CA GLY A 32 -13.02 11.70 -29.81
C GLY A 32 -13.73 10.82 -28.78
N VAL A 33 -12.99 10.24 -27.83
CA VAL A 33 -13.57 9.42 -26.75
C VAL A 33 -13.90 10.34 -25.57
N VAL A 34 -15.18 10.36 -25.18
CA VAL A 34 -15.66 11.12 -24.02
C VAL A 34 -16.09 10.14 -22.93
N PHE A 35 -15.55 10.33 -21.72
CA PHE A 35 -15.94 9.53 -20.55
C PHE A 35 -17.05 10.26 -19.81
N GLN A 36 -18.14 9.55 -19.51
CA GLN A 36 -19.22 10.10 -18.69
C GLN A 36 -18.98 9.88 -17.20
N GLN A 37 -18.20 8.85 -16.86
CA GLN A 37 -17.88 8.52 -15.47
C GLN A 37 -16.43 8.02 -15.36
N GLU A 38 -15.79 8.39 -14.25
CA GLU A 38 -14.49 7.87 -13.84
C GLU A 38 -14.63 7.08 -12.55
N PHE A 39 -14.11 5.87 -12.55
CA PHE A 39 -14.07 4.99 -11.40
C PHE A 39 -12.63 4.70 -11.01
N LYS A 40 -12.17 5.27 -9.90
CA LYS A 40 -10.83 4.98 -9.35
C LYS A 40 -10.90 3.79 -8.40
N ILE A 41 -10.29 2.66 -8.79
CA ILE A 41 -10.24 1.47 -7.93
C ILE A 41 -9.59 1.80 -6.57
N SER A 42 -8.56 2.65 -6.57
CA SER A 42 -7.87 3.07 -5.34
C SER A 42 -8.76 3.80 -4.34
N ALA A 43 -9.84 4.43 -4.79
CA ALA A 43 -10.74 5.21 -3.94
C ALA A 43 -11.85 4.35 -3.31
N GLN A 44 -12.33 3.34 -4.03
CA GLN A 44 -13.52 2.58 -3.62
C GLN A 44 -13.25 1.09 -3.36
N HIS A 45 -12.25 0.51 -4.02
CA HIS A 45 -11.98 -0.93 -4.05
C HIS A 45 -10.49 -1.24 -3.91
N SER A 46 -9.81 -0.58 -2.96
CA SER A 46 -8.36 -0.67 -2.92
C SER A 46 -7.86 -2.10 -2.64
N GLY A 47 -6.87 -2.53 -3.43
CA GLY A 47 -6.31 -3.88 -3.42
C GLY A 47 -7.23 -4.96 -4.01
N MET A 48 -8.32 -4.60 -4.70
CA MET A 48 -9.22 -5.56 -5.34
C MET A 48 -8.45 -6.48 -6.31
N PRO A 49 -8.66 -7.82 -6.22
CA PRO A 49 -8.06 -8.77 -7.16
C PRO A 49 -8.45 -8.54 -8.62
N ASP A 50 -7.52 -8.80 -9.54
CA ASP A 50 -7.72 -8.73 -11.00
C ASP A 50 -8.97 -9.50 -11.48
N ALA A 51 -9.20 -10.70 -10.94
CA ALA A 51 -10.36 -11.52 -11.32
C ALA A 51 -11.69 -10.89 -10.86
N GLN A 52 -11.68 -10.20 -9.73
CA GLN A 52 -12.84 -9.46 -9.23
C GLN A 52 -13.08 -8.20 -10.07
N ILE A 53 -12.03 -7.47 -10.44
CA ILE A 53 -12.12 -6.31 -11.35
C ILE A 53 -12.74 -6.73 -12.68
N ILE A 54 -12.21 -7.78 -13.31
CA ILE A 54 -12.71 -8.29 -14.60
C ILE A 54 -14.18 -8.71 -14.50
N HIS A 55 -14.58 -9.34 -13.40
CA HIS A 55 -15.94 -9.88 -13.28
C HIS A 55 -16.99 -8.83 -12.90
N HIS A 56 -16.61 -7.82 -12.11
CA HIS A 56 -17.55 -6.89 -11.48
C HIS A 56 -17.49 -5.46 -12.00
N LEU A 57 -16.34 -5.03 -12.53
CA LEU A 57 -16.15 -3.64 -12.97
C LEU A 57 -16.03 -3.51 -14.49
N LEU A 58 -15.86 -4.62 -15.21
CA LEU A 58 -15.61 -4.59 -16.65
C LEU A 58 -16.71 -5.29 -17.45
N ASP A 59 -17.25 -4.56 -18.42
CA ASP A 59 -18.21 -5.00 -19.42
C ASP A 59 -18.01 -4.28 -20.76
N SER A 60 -18.99 -4.35 -21.67
CA SER A 60 -18.95 -3.73 -23.00
C SER A 60 -18.88 -2.19 -23.00
N ASP A 61 -19.33 -1.54 -21.94
CA ASP A 61 -19.47 -0.09 -21.80
C ASP A 61 -18.42 0.51 -20.85
N THR A 62 -17.47 -0.31 -20.40
CA THR A 62 -16.32 0.11 -19.63
C THR A 62 -15.01 0.09 -20.42
N ILE A 63 -14.03 0.88 -19.98
CA ILE A 63 -12.65 0.84 -20.45
C ILE A 63 -11.73 0.75 -19.23
N LEU A 64 -10.85 -0.25 -19.18
CA LEU A 64 -9.81 -0.34 -18.16
C LEU A 64 -8.56 0.47 -18.56
N LEU A 65 -8.09 1.35 -17.70
CA LEU A 65 -6.76 1.97 -17.79
C LEU A 65 -5.82 1.37 -16.74
N THR A 66 -4.69 0.81 -17.15
CA THR A 66 -3.69 0.22 -16.24
C THR A 66 -2.26 0.42 -16.74
N ASN A 67 -1.28 0.34 -15.85
CA ASN A 67 0.14 0.25 -16.21
C ASN A 67 0.74 -1.15 -15.89
N ASP A 68 -0.12 -2.15 -15.58
CA ASP A 68 0.31 -3.53 -15.38
C ASP A 68 0.06 -4.37 -16.63
N ILE A 69 1.14 -4.60 -17.38
CA ILE A 69 1.10 -5.31 -18.67
C ILE A 69 0.41 -6.70 -18.57
N PRO A 70 0.73 -7.55 -17.58
CA PRO A 70 0.04 -8.84 -17.46
C PRO A 70 -1.47 -8.70 -17.26
N PHE A 71 -1.91 -7.68 -16.51
CA PHE A 71 -3.33 -7.43 -16.29
C PHE A 71 -4.02 -6.87 -17.53
N HIS A 72 -3.39 -5.90 -18.22
CA HIS A 72 -3.85 -5.38 -19.51
C HIS A 72 -4.07 -6.51 -20.54
N ASN A 73 -3.04 -7.32 -20.78
CA ASN A 73 -3.11 -8.44 -21.72
C ASN A 73 -4.18 -9.45 -21.31
N LYS A 74 -4.36 -9.66 -20.00
CA LYS A 74 -5.41 -10.54 -19.45
C LYS A 74 -6.80 -10.02 -19.77
N VAL A 75 -7.05 -8.72 -19.62
CA VAL A 75 -8.35 -8.10 -19.96
C VAL A 75 -8.63 -8.20 -21.47
N LEU A 76 -7.64 -7.91 -22.31
CA LEU A 76 -7.78 -8.06 -23.77
C LEU A 76 -8.09 -9.50 -24.18
N SER A 77 -7.51 -10.50 -23.51
CA SER A 77 -7.81 -11.92 -23.78
C SER A 77 -9.26 -12.33 -23.51
N LYS A 78 -10.02 -11.50 -22.78
CA LYS A 78 -11.45 -11.66 -22.51
C LYS A 78 -12.33 -10.85 -23.47
N SER A 79 -11.76 -10.29 -24.53
CA SER A 79 -12.44 -9.40 -25.47
C SER A 79 -13.03 -8.13 -24.83
N LEU A 80 -12.46 -7.72 -23.69
CA LEU A 80 -12.81 -6.49 -22.98
C LEU A 80 -11.86 -5.36 -23.39
N LYS A 81 -12.31 -4.11 -23.25
CA LYS A 81 -11.53 -2.93 -23.62
C LYS A 81 -10.52 -2.58 -22.52
N SER A 82 -9.25 -2.47 -22.89
CA SER A 82 -8.19 -2.00 -21.99
C SER A 82 -7.17 -1.14 -22.71
N TYR A 83 -6.64 -0.14 -22.02
CA TYR A 83 -5.48 0.63 -22.41
C TYR A 83 -4.36 0.43 -21.40
N PHE A 84 -3.17 0.14 -21.93
CA PHE A 84 -1.93 0.25 -21.22
C PHE A 84 -1.40 1.68 -21.36
N VAL A 85 -0.96 2.26 -20.24
CA VAL A 85 -0.28 3.55 -20.20
C VAL A 85 1.02 3.43 -19.41
N ASP A 86 2.08 4.02 -19.93
CA ASP A 86 3.30 4.28 -19.18
C ASP A 86 3.70 5.76 -19.32
N ASP A 87 4.95 6.05 -18.98
CA ASP A 87 5.47 7.42 -18.99
C ASP A 87 5.77 7.94 -20.41
N GLU A 88 5.74 7.07 -21.43
CA GLU A 88 6.09 7.40 -22.81
C GLU A 88 4.90 7.28 -23.76
N TYR A 89 4.06 6.25 -23.64
CA TYR A 89 3.00 5.99 -24.60
C TYR A 89 1.73 5.39 -24.00
N VAL A 90 0.71 5.31 -24.85
CA VAL A 90 -0.60 4.71 -24.59
C VAL A 90 -0.91 3.72 -25.72
N THR A 91 -1.35 2.51 -25.38
CA THR A 91 -1.74 1.49 -26.36
C THR A 91 -2.97 0.71 -25.92
N HIS A 92 -3.78 0.27 -26.88
CA HIS A 92 -4.87 -0.70 -26.67
C HIS A 92 -4.53 -2.09 -27.20
N ASN A 93 -3.33 -2.27 -27.74
CA ASN A 93 -2.85 -3.53 -28.28
C ASN A 93 -2.10 -4.33 -27.21
N ALA A 94 -2.25 -5.65 -27.25
CA ALA A 94 -1.53 -6.55 -26.37
C ALA A 94 -0.01 -6.38 -26.56
N LEU A 95 0.71 -6.27 -25.45
CA LEU A 95 2.17 -6.17 -25.46
C LEU A 95 2.81 -7.55 -25.56
N GLN A 96 3.80 -7.70 -26.44
CA GLN A 96 4.48 -8.97 -26.69
C GLN A 96 5.39 -9.42 -25.53
N GLY A 97 5.74 -10.70 -25.51
CA GLY A 97 6.71 -11.27 -24.57
C GLY A 97 6.18 -11.60 -23.18
N ILE A 98 4.89 -11.36 -22.89
CA ILE A 98 4.29 -11.62 -21.58
C ILE A 98 3.23 -12.73 -21.67
N LYS A 99 3.50 -13.83 -20.95
CA LYS A 99 2.54 -14.94 -20.82
C LYS A 99 1.40 -14.54 -19.89
N VAL A 100 0.18 -14.50 -20.41
CA VAL A 100 -1.04 -14.36 -19.60
C VAL A 100 -1.26 -15.69 -18.87
N LYS A 101 -1.30 -15.65 -17.54
CA LYS A 101 -1.68 -16.83 -16.76
C LYS A 101 -3.18 -17.10 -16.94
N PRO A 102 -3.60 -18.36 -17.12
CA PRO A 102 -5.01 -18.71 -17.17
C PRO A 102 -5.68 -18.32 -15.85
N ASP A 103 -6.97 -17.96 -15.94
CA ASP A 103 -7.75 -17.64 -14.75
C ASP A 103 -7.79 -18.82 -13.80
N THR A 104 -7.59 -18.54 -12.51
CA THR A 104 -8.16 -19.40 -11.48
C THR A 104 -9.67 -19.19 -11.54
N PRO A 105 -10.48 -20.23 -11.84
CA PRO A 105 -11.92 -20.06 -11.96
C PRO A 105 -12.49 -19.44 -10.69
N LEU A 106 -13.29 -18.39 -10.83
CA LEU A 106 -14.05 -17.86 -9.70
C LEU A 106 -15.01 -18.96 -9.23
N THR A 107 -14.83 -19.42 -7.99
CA THR A 107 -15.81 -20.27 -7.30
C THR A 107 -17.15 -19.54 -7.17
N LYS A 108 -18.25 -20.29 -6.93
CA LYS A 108 -19.58 -19.68 -6.71
C LYS A 108 -19.57 -18.59 -5.62
N LYS A 109 -18.75 -18.74 -4.57
CA LYS A 109 -18.61 -17.74 -3.50
C LYS A 109 -17.90 -16.46 -3.93
N THR A 110 -16.97 -16.54 -4.87
CA THR A 110 -16.19 -15.41 -5.40
C THR A 110 -16.85 -14.72 -6.59
N LYS A 111 -18.07 -15.10 -6.98
CA LYS A 111 -18.87 -14.40 -8.00
C LYS A 111 -19.75 -13.28 -7.43
N VAL A 112 -19.80 -13.12 -6.11
CA VAL A 112 -20.50 -12.00 -5.47
C VAL A 112 -19.45 -11.00 -5.03
N LEU A 113 -19.61 -9.75 -5.45
CA LEU A 113 -18.73 -8.67 -5.03
C LEU A 113 -18.82 -8.54 -3.51
N LYS A 114 -17.71 -8.79 -2.82
CA LYS A 114 -17.68 -8.68 -1.36
C LYS A 114 -17.70 -7.21 -0.96
N SER A 115 -18.58 -6.87 -0.02
CA SER A 115 -18.62 -5.54 0.61
C SER A 115 -17.29 -5.18 1.27
N SER A 116 -16.51 -6.18 1.71
CA SER A 116 -15.18 -6.00 2.28
C SER A 116 -14.16 -5.37 1.31
N TYR A 117 -14.42 -5.35 0.01
CA TYR A 117 -13.59 -4.60 -0.94
C TYR A 117 -13.89 -3.10 -0.88
N HIS A 118 -15.08 -2.68 -0.43
CA HIS A 118 -15.31 -1.29 -0.07
C HIS A 118 -14.68 -0.97 1.28
N GLN A 119 -13.66 -0.10 1.25
CA GLN A 119 -13.01 0.39 2.46
C GLN A 119 -12.90 1.90 2.42
N THR A 120 -13.26 2.53 3.53
CA THR A 120 -12.85 3.89 3.80
C THR A 120 -11.35 3.89 4.08
N SER A 121 -10.60 4.66 3.29
CA SER A 121 -9.20 4.94 3.55
C SER A 121 -9.09 6.08 4.55
N PRO A 122 -8.18 6.04 5.53
CA PRO A 122 -7.82 7.22 6.30
C PRO A 122 -7.38 8.35 5.37
N GLU A 123 -7.75 9.59 5.68
CA GLU A 123 -7.46 10.78 4.85
C GLU A 123 -5.96 10.95 4.62
N ILE A 124 -5.17 10.74 5.69
CA ILE A 124 -3.71 10.82 5.69
C ILE A 124 -3.07 9.89 4.63
N ARG A 125 -3.71 8.77 4.27
CA ARG A 125 -3.17 7.87 3.26
C ARG A 125 -3.02 8.55 1.91
N SER A 126 -3.96 9.42 1.53
CA SER A 126 -3.92 10.09 0.22
C SER A 126 -2.68 10.98 0.07
N VAL A 127 -2.26 11.60 1.17
CA VAL A 127 -1.06 12.43 1.30
C VAL A 127 0.22 11.59 1.33
N LEU A 128 0.16 10.38 1.90
CA LEU A 128 1.30 9.46 2.00
C LEU A 128 1.54 8.60 0.75
N LEU A 129 0.62 8.60 -0.22
CA LEU A 129 0.75 7.77 -1.41
C LEU A 129 2.01 8.13 -2.21
N PRO A 130 2.78 7.14 -2.70
CA PRO A 130 3.92 7.40 -3.57
C PRO A 130 3.51 8.16 -4.83
N THR A 131 4.34 9.11 -5.26
CA THR A 131 4.13 9.83 -6.53
C THR A 131 4.70 9.06 -7.74
N SER A 132 5.69 8.19 -7.49
CA SER A 132 6.32 7.31 -8.48
C SER A 132 5.36 6.21 -8.95
N SER A 133 5.17 6.08 -10.25
CA SER A 133 4.37 5.01 -10.89
C SER A 133 4.88 3.61 -10.51
N ASN A 134 6.20 3.45 -10.40
CA ASN A 134 6.85 2.21 -10.01
C ASN A 134 6.53 1.80 -8.57
N ASP A 135 6.54 2.77 -7.64
CA ASP A 135 6.25 2.48 -6.23
C ASP A 135 4.76 2.29 -5.98
N LEU A 136 3.89 3.04 -6.69
CA LEU A 136 2.45 2.77 -6.72
C LEU A 136 2.15 1.35 -7.21
N LYS A 137 2.79 0.92 -8.31
CA LYS A 137 2.64 -0.43 -8.84
C LYS A 137 3.10 -1.49 -7.84
N ARG A 138 4.23 -1.28 -7.16
CA ARG A 138 4.71 -2.18 -6.09
C ARG A 138 3.72 -2.24 -4.93
N LEU A 139 3.18 -1.09 -4.51
CA LEU A 139 2.20 -1.01 -3.43
C LEU A 139 0.90 -1.74 -3.78
N SER A 140 0.31 -1.46 -4.95
CA SER A 140 -0.91 -2.14 -5.42
C SER A 140 -0.70 -3.65 -5.49
N LYS A 141 0.44 -4.12 -6.02
CA LYS A 141 0.77 -5.56 -6.03
C LYS A 141 0.82 -6.18 -4.62
N LYS A 142 1.38 -5.48 -3.63
CA LYS A 142 1.36 -5.94 -2.23
C LYS A 142 -0.08 -6.01 -1.70
N CYS A 143 -0.89 -4.98 -1.90
CA CYS A 143 -2.29 -4.95 -1.48
C CYS A 143 -3.09 -6.11 -2.10
N ARG A 144 -3.04 -6.27 -3.43
CA ARG A 144 -3.71 -7.37 -4.14
C ARG A 144 -3.25 -8.74 -3.68
N ARG A 145 -1.94 -8.93 -3.43
CA ARG A 145 -1.40 -10.19 -2.90
C ARG A 145 -2.03 -10.55 -1.56
N ILE A 146 -2.17 -9.59 -0.65
CA ILE A 146 -2.81 -9.79 0.64
C ILE A 146 -4.29 -10.19 0.43
N ARG A 147 -5.05 -9.41 -0.35
CA ARG A 147 -6.46 -9.71 -0.60
C ARG A 147 -6.68 -11.07 -1.26
N ASN A 148 -5.83 -11.43 -2.22
CA ASN A 148 -5.87 -12.74 -2.87
C ASN A 148 -5.59 -13.89 -1.88
N HIS A 149 -4.62 -13.71 -0.98
CA HIS A 149 -4.24 -14.77 -0.04
C HIS A 149 -5.35 -15.07 0.97
N PHE A 150 -6.04 -14.03 1.44
CA PHE A 150 -7.07 -14.14 2.47
C PHE A 150 -8.50 -14.11 1.93
N ASP A 151 -8.69 -13.98 0.62
CA ASP A 151 -10.01 -13.83 -0.03
C ASP A 151 -10.81 -12.62 0.53
N GLY A 152 -10.14 -11.49 0.72
CA GLY A 152 -10.75 -10.28 1.30
C GLY A 152 -10.16 -9.87 2.64
N LEU A 153 -10.75 -8.82 3.20
CA LEU A 153 -10.30 -8.15 4.44
C LEU A 153 -11.03 -8.64 5.68
N ASP A 154 -12.28 -9.03 5.50
CA ASP A 154 -13.14 -9.71 6.47
C ASP A 154 -12.48 -10.96 7.07
N ASN A 155 -11.58 -11.59 6.33
CA ASN A 155 -10.84 -12.77 6.77
C ASN A 155 -9.51 -12.46 7.49
N LEU A 156 -9.15 -11.19 7.69
CA LEU A 156 -7.93 -10.80 8.42
C LEU A 156 -8.22 -10.65 9.91
N ALA A 157 -7.44 -11.33 10.75
CA ALA A 157 -7.57 -11.27 12.21
C ALA A 157 -6.65 -10.24 12.84
N LEU A 158 -5.37 -10.31 12.52
CA LEU A 158 -4.32 -9.53 13.18
C LEU A 158 -3.24 -9.11 12.19
N VAL A 159 -2.82 -7.86 12.31
CA VAL A 159 -1.62 -7.29 11.69
C VAL A 159 -0.56 -7.16 12.78
N ALA A 160 0.42 -8.06 12.75
CA ALA A 160 1.57 -8.02 13.67
C ALA A 160 2.72 -7.27 13.00
N VAL A 161 3.15 -6.19 13.63
CA VAL A 161 4.25 -5.34 13.18
C VAL A 161 5.43 -5.53 14.12
N THR A 162 6.61 -5.86 13.59
CA THR A 162 7.85 -5.97 14.37
C THR A 162 8.79 -4.85 13.96
N VAL A 163 9.23 -4.06 14.94
CA VAL A 163 10.08 -2.88 14.72
C VAL A 163 11.34 -2.98 15.58
N SER A 164 12.49 -2.77 14.95
CA SER A 164 13.80 -2.68 15.63
C SER A 164 14.68 -1.70 14.86
N LEU A 165 15.66 -1.11 15.52
CA LEU A 165 16.61 -0.21 14.88
C LEU A 165 18.03 -0.41 15.40
N ARG A 166 19.01 0.05 14.62
CA ARG A 166 20.42 0.00 14.99
C ARG A 166 21.20 1.15 14.38
N ALA A 167 22.13 1.72 15.13
CA ALA A 167 23.05 2.72 14.61
C ALA A 167 23.96 2.11 13.52
N PHE A 168 24.08 2.78 12.38
CA PHE A 168 24.87 2.33 11.24
C PHE A 168 25.41 3.52 10.44
N ASN A 169 26.74 3.59 10.26
CA ASN A 169 27.43 4.62 9.46
C ASN A 169 27.02 6.07 9.75
N GLY A 170 26.88 6.44 11.03
CA GLY A 170 26.45 7.78 11.44
C GLY A 170 24.96 8.08 11.23
N ALA A 171 24.19 7.09 10.80
CA ALA A 171 22.74 7.13 10.61
C ALA A 171 22.06 6.01 11.44
N GLN A 172 20.75 5.88 11.29
CA GLN A 172 19.95 4.84 11.94
C GLN A 172 19.39 3.88 10.89
N LEU A 173 19.69 2.59 11.02
CA LEU A 173 19.10 1.54 10.20
C LEU A 173 17.88 0.97 10.92
N LEU A 174 16.71 1.18 10.33
CA LEU A 174 15.41 0.77 10.85
C LEU A 174 14.95 -0.49 10.12
N GLY A 175 14.41 -1.45 10.87
CA GLY A 175 13.77 -2.65 10.35
C GLY A 175 12.30 -2.66 10.69
N VAL A 176 11.45 -2.87 9.68
CA VAL A 176 10.00 -3.04 9.85
C VAL A 176 9.56 -4.30 9.14
N LYS A 177 8.96 -5.23 9.90
CA LYS A 177 8.35 -6.45 9.35
C LYS A 177 6.87 -6.48 9.68
N ILE A 178 6.02 -6.75 8.69
CA ILE A 178 4.56 -6.81 8.84
C ILE A 178 4.10 -8.20 8.44
N ARG A 179 3.43 -8.88 9.37
CA ARG A 179 2.79 -10.16 9.16
C ARG A 179 1.29 -10.05 9.38
N VAL A 180 0.52 -10.70 8.52
CA VAL A 180 -0.93 -10.73 8.60
C VAL A 180 -1.37 -12.17 8.84
N SER A 181 -2.36 -12.37 9.70
CA SER A 181 -2.95 -13.68 10.00
C SER A 181 -4.46 -13.69 9.76
N SER A 182 -5.04 -14.87 9.52
CA SER A 182 -6.46 -15.02 9.21
C SER A 182 -7.33 -15.28 10.44
N VAL A 183 -8.59 -14.86 10.36
CA VAL A 183 -9.67 -15.27 11.28
C VAL A 183 -10.02 -16.75 11.10
N VAL A 184 -9.90 -17.26 9.85
CA VAL A 184 -10.37 -18.59 9.47
C VAL A 184 -9.21 -19.47 9.02
N GLY A 185 -8.94 -20.52 9.80
CA GLY A 185 -7.87 -21.48 9.55
C GLY A 185 -6.47 -20.93 9.88
N ILE A 186 -5.46 -21.80 9.78
CA ILE A 186 -4.06 -21.45 10.07
C ILE A 186 -3.41 -20.90 8.80
N LYS A 187 -3.69 -19.63 8.47
CA LYS A 187 -3.05 -18.91 7.36
C LYS A 187 -2.35 -17.66 7.89
N ALA A 188 -1.10 -17.48 7.46
CA ALA A 188 -0.32 -16.29 7.73
C ALA A 188 0.50 -15.90 6.50
N LEU A 189 0.73 -14.59 6.33
CA LEU A 189 1.47 -14.03 5.22
C LEU A 189 2.44 -12.96 5.72
N ASP A 190 3.70 -13.04 5.28
CA ASP A 190 4.64 -11.92 5.39
C ASP A 190 4.26 -10.84 4.36
N ALA A 191 3.51 -9.85 4.82
CA ALA A 191 2.89 -8.83 4.00
C ALA A 191 3.91 -7.81 3.49
N SER A 192 4.84 -7.39 4.35
CA SER A 192 5.94 -6.50 3.99
C SER A 192 7.14 -6.69 4.91
N GLU A 193 8.32 -6.38 4.38
CA GLU A 193 9.57 -6.28 5.11
C GLU A 193 10.38 -5.15 4.46
N SER A 194 10.86 -4.23 5.29
CA SER A 194 11.52 -3.00 4.85
C SER A 194 12.70 -2.69 5.76
N TYR A 195 13.80 -2.25 5.14
CA TYR A 195 14.99 -1.75 5.82
C TYR A 195 15.29 -0.35 5.33
N ILE A 196 15.34 0.61 6.24
CA ILE A 196 15.40 2.04 5.93
C ILE A 196 16.61 2.61 6.63
N LEU A 197 17.44 3.38 5.94
CA LEU A 197 18.56 4.11 6.51
C LEU A 197 18.18 5.59 6.63
N GLU A 198 17.92 6.05 7.84
CA GLU A 198 17.49 7.42 8.11
C GLU A 198 18.59 8.24 8.77
N GLY A 199 18.84 9.44 8.22
CA GLY A 199 19.75 10.41 8.80
C GLY A 199 19.07 11.16 9.94
N CYS A 200 19.07 10.60 11.15
CA CYS A 200 18.45 11.22 12.31
C CYS A 200 19.24 11.02 13.61
N GLU A 201 18.98 11.90 14.57
CA GLU A 201 19.50 11.80 15.93
C GLU A 201 18.92 10.58 16.65
N LYS A 202 19.70 10.01 17.57
CA LYS A 202 19.37 8.76 18.27
C LYS A 202 18.06 8.88 19.05
N GLU A 203 17.82 10.05 19.64
CA GLU A 203 16.65 10.38 20.45
C GLU A 203 15.36 10.38 19.63
N ARG A 204 15.43 10.71 18.33
CA ARG A 204 14.29 10.72 17.40
C ARG A 204 14.08 9.38 16.69
N ALA A 205 15.13 8.58 16.58
CA ALA A 205 15.16 7.35 15.79
C ALA A 205 14.01 6.38 16.11
N GLY A 206 13.71 6.20 17.40
CA GLY A 206 12.64 5.31 17.85
C GLY A 206 11.27 5.73 17.35
N LEU A 207 10.94 7.02 17.49
CA LEU A 207 9.67 7.57 17.00
C LEU A 207 9.56 7.48 15.48
N ILE A 208 10.64 7.79 14.77
CA ILE A 208 10.70 7.69 13.31
C ILE A 208 10.47 6.23 12.86
N ALA A 209 11.02 5.24 13.58
CA ALA A 209 10.79 3.82 13.34
C ALA A 209 9.31 3.46 13.44
N LEU A 210 8.66 3.94 14.50
CA LEU A 210 7.24 3.73 14.72
C LEU A 210 6.40 4.40 13.62
N ASN A 211 6.72 5.65 13.24
CA ASN A 211 6.06 6.35 12.13
C ASN A 211 6.14 5.57 10.82
N TYR A 212 7.34 5.11 10.44
CA TYR A 212 7.51 4.27 9.24
C TYR A 212 6.67 3.00 9.29
N SER A 213 6.59 2.38 10.47
CA SER A 213 5.81 1.17 10.67
C SER A 213 4.31 1.41 10.45
N LEU A 214 3.76 2.48 11.03
CA LEU A 214 2.34 2.85 10.91
C LEU A 214 2.01 3.30 9.48
N ILE A 215 2.85 4.12 8.86
CA ILE A 215 2.72 4.53 7.45
C ILE A 215 2.64 3.30 6.56
N THR A 216 3.51 2.30 6.77
CA THR A 216 3.51 1.10 5.94
C THR A 216 2.19 0.32 6.08
N VAL A 217 1.63 0.20 7.29
CA VAL A 217 0.34 -0.46 7.51
C VAL A 217 -0.82 0.31 6.86
N ILE A 218 -0.82 1.64 6.97
CA ILE A 218 -1.82 2.51 6.33
C ILE A 218 -1.76 2.38 4.81
N LEU A 219 -0.56 2.46 4.21
CA LEU A 219 -0.39 2.34 2.76
C LEU A 219 -0.90 0.99 2.24
N LEU A 220 -0.69 -0.09 3.00
CA LEU A 220 -1.20 -1.43 2.72
C LEU A 220 -2.72 -1.60 2.94
N MET A 221 -3.43 -0.54 3.34
CA MET A 221 -4.87 -0.56 3.64
C MET A 221 -5.22 -1.60 4.71
N LEU A 222 -4.45 -1.59 5.80
CA LEU A 222 -4.58 -2.56 6.90
C LEU A 222 -4.98 -1.91 8.24
N SER A 223 -5.07 -0.59 8.33
CA SER A 223 -5.35 0.13 9.59
C SER A 223 -6.75 -0.11 10.17
N SER A 224 -7.66 -0.71 9.41
CA SER A 224 -8.98 -1.13 9.88
C SER A 224 -9.00 -2.50 10.55
N VAL A 225 -7.90 -3.27 10.48
CA VAL A 225 -7.73 -4.57 11.14
C VAL A 225 -7.02 -4.34 12.46
N LYS A 226 -7.29 -5.18 13.48
CA LYS A 226 -6.53 -5.14 14.74
C LYS A 226 -5.03 -5.19 14.44
N THR A 227 -4.31 -4.19 14.93
CA THR A 227 -2.88 -4.02 14.70
C THR A 227 -2.14 -4.03 16.02
N GLU A 228 -1.10 -4.86 16.11
CA GLU A 228 -0.22 -4.91 17.28
C GLU A 228 1.22 -4.65 16.85
N VAL A 229 1.84 -3.64 17.46
CA VAL A 229 3.21 -3.20 17.16
C VAL A 229 4.14 -3.67 18.27
N PHE A 230 4.90 -4.72 17.96
CA PHE A 230 5.98 -5.25 18.79
C PHE A 230 7.25 -4.45 18.51
N PHE A 231 7.68 -3.63 19.46
CA PHE A 231 8.88 -2.80 19.31
C PHE A 231 9.99 -3.23 20.27
N ASP A 232 11.22 -3.10 19.76
CA ASP A 232 12.45 -3.44 20.46
C ASP A 232 12.77 -2.43 21.58
N THR A 233 12.54 -2.81 22.83
CA THR A 233 12.77 -1.94 24.00
C THR A 233 14.23 -1.58 24.23
N ASP A 234 15.17 -2.33 23.64
CA ASP A 234 16.61 -2.04 23.79
C ASP A 234 17.02 -0.82 22.93
N SER A 235 16.15 -0.41 21.99
CA SER A 235 16.46 0.63 21.00
C SER A 235 15.34 1.65 20.77
N ILE A 236 14.11 1.36 21.21
CA ILE A 236 12.92 2.18 20.96
C ILE A 236 12.19 2.43 22.28
N THR A 237 11.99 3.71 22.59
CA THR A 237 11.12 4.16 23.67
C THR A 237 9.80 4.63 23.07
N LEU A 238 8.68 4.10 23.56
CA LEU A 238 7.35 4.56 23.16
C LEU A 238 7.09 5.96 23.75
N PRO A 239 6.57 6.93 22.95
CA PRO A 239 6.09 8.19 23.49
C PRO A 239 4.97 7.97 24.51
N VAL A 240 4.79 8.89 25.45
CA VAL A 240 3.67 8.84 26.40
C VAL A 240 2.39 9.21 25.65
N ILE A 241 1.50 8.23 25.51
CA ILE A 241 0.17 8.35 24.92
C ILE A 241 -0.84 8.28 26.07
N ASN A 242 -1.74 9.27 26.21
CA ASN A 242 -2.81 9.21 27.21
C ASN A 242 -3.98 8.32 26.73
N ASP A 243 -4.95 8.07 27.60
CA ASP A 243 -6.11 7.21 27.32
C ASP A 243 -6.99 7.70 26.16
N LYS A 244 -6.77 8.93 25.67
CA LYS A 244 -7.45 9.51 24.50
C LYS A 244 -6.61 9.48 23.23
N ASN A 245 -5.51 8.73 23.21
CA ASN A 245 -4.49 8.76 22.16
C ASN A 245 -3.79 10.12 21.99
N GLU A 246 -3.93 11.07 22.92
CA GLU A 246 -3.20 12.32 22.86
C GLU A 246 -1.79 12.11 23.45
N VAL A 247 -0.78 12.63 22.76
CA VAL A 247 0.62 12.53 23.20
C VAL A 247 0.89 13.60 24.28
N VAL A 248 1.25 13.18 25.50
CA VAL A 248 1.39 14.09 26.67
C VAL A 248 2.86 14.17 27.14
N SER A 249 3.51 15.30 26.84
CA SER A 249 4.85 15.77 27.33
C SER A 249 6.11 15.05 26.75
N GLU A 250 7.27 15.67 26.46
CA GLU A 250 7.84 16.99 26.80
C GLU A 250 8.96 17.46 25.82
N ARG A 251 9.13 18.79 25.70
CA ARG A 251 10.18 19.56 25.00
C ARG A 251 10.08 19.62 23.47
N ALA A 252 9.40 20.69 23.04
CA ALA A 252 9.09 21.10 21.67
C ALA A 252 8.18 20.11 20.92
N LYS A 253 7.13 20.66 20.31
CA LYS A 253 6.33 19.96 19.29
C LYS A 253 7.27 19.58 18.15
N SER A 254 7.85 18.38 18.18
CA SER A 254 8.56 17.86 17.02
C SER A 254 7.51 17.42 16.01
N ASP A 255 7.73 17.75 14.74
CA ASP A 255 6.82 17.34 13.66
C ASP A 255 6.65 15.81 13.63
N ASP A 256 7.66 15.04 14.09
CA ASP A 256 7.60 13.58 14.24
C ASP A 256 6.48 13.13 15.20
N LEU A 257 6.28 13.82 16.33
CA LEU A 257 5.23 13.50 17.31
C LEU A 257 3.86 13.90 16.77
N ALA A 258 3.77 15.03 16.07
CA ALA A 258 2.53 15.44 15.41
C ALA A 258 2.11 14.41 14.34
N LEU A 259 3.06 13.97 13.51
CA LEU A 259 2.83 12.90 12.55
C LEU A 259 2.42 11.60 13.25
N PHE A 260 3.11 11.21 14.33
CA PHE A 260 2.77 10.00 15.08
C PHE A 260 1.32 10.03 15.60
N ALA A 261 0.88 11.16 16.17
CA ALA A 261 -0.49 11.35 16.62
C ALA A 261 -1.51 11.21 15.49
N VAL A 262 -1.25 11.83 14.33
CA VAL A 262 -2.11 11.68 13.14
C VAL A 262 -2.15 10.23 12.64
N LEU A 263 -1.02 9.52 12.72
CA LEU A 263 -0.92 8.13 12.27
C LEU A 263 -1.68 7.18 13.19
N ILE A 264 -1.59 7.32 14.52
CA ILE A 264 -2.30 6.43 15.46
C ILE A 264 -3.83 6.58 15.34
N ASP A 265 -4.32 7.80 15.10
CA ASP A 265 -5.75 8.10 14.90
C ASP A 265 -6.33 7.44 13.63
N ALA A 266 -5.47 7.04 12.68
CA ALA A 266 -5.89 6.32 11.49
C ALA A 266 -6.26 4.84 11.73
N PHE A 267 -6.03 4.32 12.95
CA PHE A 267 -6.26 2.92 13.30
C PHE A 267 -7.51 2.74 14.15
N LYS A 268 -8.29 1.68 13.84
CA LYS A 268 -9.46 1.33 14.66
C LYS A 268 -9.09 0.66 15.98
N GLN A 269 -8.05 -0.17 15.96
CA GLN A 269 -7.55 -0.94 17.09
C GLN A 269 -6.04 -1.09 16.94
N LEU A 270 -5.30 -0.35 17.76
CA LEU A 270 -3.84 -0.30 17.75
C LEU A 270 -3.32 -0.54 19.15
N GLU A 271 -2.44 -1.53 19.30
CA GLU A 271 -1.77 -1.86 20.55
C GLU A 271 -0.25 -1.79 20.34
N PHE A 272 0.48 -1.24 21.30
CA PHE A 272 1.95 -1.23 21.31
C PHE A 272 2.44 -2.18 22.40
N THR A 273 3.22 -3.17 22.00
CA THR A 273 3.69 -4.23 22.88
C THR A 273 5.21 -4.14 23.05
N PRO A 274 5.71 -3.66 24.20
CA PRO A 274 7.15 -3.57 24.46
C PRO A 274 7.77 -4.98 24.48
N THR A 275 8.78 -5.20 23.64
CA THR A 275 9.37 -6.53 23.44
C THR A 275 10.89 -6.50 23.60
N HIS A 276 11.40 -7.24 24.58
CA HIS A 276 12.84 -7.41 24.82
C HIS A 276 13.39 -8.74 24.28
N LYS A 277 12.53 -9.75 24.13
CA LYS A 277 12.85 -11.12 23.69
C LYS A 277 11.74 -11.70 22.81
N GLY A 278 12.10 -12.64 21.95
CA GLY A 278 11.15 -13.37 21.10
C GLY A 278 11.67 -13.58 19.69
N ALA A 279 11.26 -14.70 19.09
CA ALA A 279 11.82 -15.17 17.82
C ALA A 279 11.72 -14.17 16.66
N PHE A 280 10.69 -13.30 16.64
CA PHE A 280 10.52 -12.30 15.57
C PHE A 280 11.44 -11.11 15.73
N ILE A 281 11.56 -10.56 16.94
CA ILE A 281 12.49 -9.47 17.25
C ILE A 281 13.94 -9.94 17.07
N GLU A 282 14.28 -11.13 17.55
CA GLU A 282 15.63 -11.69 17.41
C GLU A 282 16.01 -11.90 15.95
N LYS A 283 15.09 -12.44 15.12
CA LYS A 283 15.30 -12.56 13.68
C LYS A 283 15.51 -11.21 13.01
N LEU A 284 14.73 -10.19 13.39
CA LEU A 284 14.88 -8.85 12.84
C LEU A 284 16.23 -8.22 13.24
N ARG A 285 16.63 -8.34 14.51
CA ARG A 285 17.94 -7.88 15.01
C ARG A 285 19.11 -8.53 14.28
N LEU A 286 19.06 -9.86 14.09
CA LEU A 286 20.07 -10.60 13.33
C LEU A 286 20.13 -10.11 11.89
N ARG A 287 18.97 -9.91 11.27
CA ARG A 287 18.89 -9.43 9.90
C ARG A 287 19.45 -8.01 9.74
N LEU A 288 19.16 -7.11 10.68
CA LEU A 288 19.78 -5.78 10.70
C LEU A 288 21.31 -5.86 10.81
N PHE A 289 21.82 -6.77 11.65
CA PHE A 289 23.26 -7.00 11.77
C PHE A 289 23.89 -7.50 10.46
N ASP A 290 23.24 -8.44 9.78
CA ASP A 290 23.73 -8.97 8.50
C ASP A 290 23.75 -7.90 7.41
N LEU A 291 22.74 -7.03 7.38
CA LEU A 291 22.66 -5.91 6.43
C LEU A 291 23.74 -4.86 6.69
N MET A 292 24.13 -4.62 7.94
CA MET A 292 25.24 -3.71 8.26
C MET A 292 26.60 -4.24 7.80
N ARG A 293 26.75 -5.56 7.66
CA ARG A 293 28.01 -6.21 7.25
C ARG A 293 28.13 -6.35 5.74
N THR A 294 27.04 -6.17 5.00
CA THR A 294 26.97 -6.44 3.58
C THR A 294 26.60 -5.16 2.82
N ASN A 295 27.17 -4.94 1.64
CA ASN A 295 26.74 -3.84 0.78
C ASN A 295 25.42 -4.22 0.08
N SER A 296 24.32 -4.22 0.84
CA SER A 296 23.01 -4.71 0.40
C SER A 296 22.19 -3.63 -0.28
N ASN A 297 21.61 -3.97 -1.43
CA ASN A 297 20.63 -3.14 -2.14
C ASN A 297 19.22 -3.18 -1.53
N GLU A 298 19.03 -3.94 -0.44
CA GLU A 298 17.76 -3.99 0.29
C GLU A 298 17.54 -2.78 1.20
N ILE A 299 18.63 -2.10 1.59
CA ILE A 299 18.58 -0.89 2.40
C ILE A 299 18.14 0.26 1.49
N LYS A 300 17.04 0.92 1.89
CA LYS A 300 16.53 2.10 1.19
C LYS A 300 16.87 3.37 1.95
N PRO A 301 17.12 4.49 1.26
CA PRO A 301 17.24 5.78 1.94
C PRO A 301 15.90 6.13 2.63
N GLY A 302 16.02 6.68 3.85
CA GLY A 302 14.94 7.35 4.54
C GLY A 302 14.61 8.69 3.89
N ASN A 303 13.43 9.18 4.22
CA ASN A 303 12.83 10.40 3.68
C ASN A 303 11.83 11.02 4.66
N MET A 304 11.99 10.78 5.98
CA MET A 304 11.03 11.24 6.97
C MET A 304 10.82 12.76 6.91
N ALA A 305 11.87 13.53 6.63
CA ALA A 305 11.77 14.97 6.44
C ALA A 305 10.80 15.38 5.31
N ASP A 306 10.79 14.65 4.19
CA ASP A 306 9.87 14.91 3.08
C ASP A 306 8.43 14.54 3.45
N ILE A 307 8.26 13.45 4.22
CA ILE A 307 6.96 13.01 4.73
C ILE A 307 6.38 14.09 5.65
N LEU A 308 7.17 14.59 6.60
CA LEU A 308 6.78 15.67 7.51
C LEU A 308 6.41 16.95 6.75
N ASN A 309 7.22 17.33 5.77
CA ASN A 309 6.91 18.48 4.93
C ASN A 309 5.59 18.34 4.17
N THR A 310 5.27 17.12 3.74
CA THR A 310 4.03 16.84 3.01
C THR A 310 2.83 16.84 3.95
N VAL A 311 2.94 16.19 5.12
CA VAL A 311 1.83 16.02 6.05
C VAL A 311 1.56 17.28 6.88
N CYS A 312 2.58 17.93 7.43
CA CYS A 312 2.41 19.07 8.34
C CYS A 312 2.13 20.41 7.63
N LYS A 313 2.22 20.46 6.29
CA LYS A 313 1.90 21.65 5.47
C LYS A 313 0.68 21.47 4.58
N SER A 314 0.05 20.30 4.61
CA SER A 314 -1.26 20.02 3.97
C SER A 314 -2.39 20.39 4.92
#